data_AF-A0A1A9EUX4-F1
#
_entry.id   AF-A0A1A9EUX4-F1
#
_cell.length_a   1.000
_cell.length_b   1.000
_cell.length_c   1.000
_cell.angle_alpha   90.00
_cell.angle_beta   90.00
_cell.angle_gamma   90.00
#
_symmetry.space_group_name_H-M   'P 1'
#
loop_
_entity.id
_entity.type
_entity.pdbx_description
1 polymer ?
#
loop_
_entity_poly.entity_id
_entity_poly.type
_entity_poly.pdbx_seq_one_letter_code
_entity_poly.pdbx_strand_id
1 'polypeptide(L)'
;MEILILQISLFVLAVFLGVELITKVPATLHTPLMSGSNAISGITLVGALLAAGAGDGNGLWVPVLGMIAVTLATINVVGGFLVTNRMLRMFQPRKVSTPTTAKGGVSHESVPG
;
A
#
# COMPACT_ATOMS: atom_id res chain seq x y z
N MET A 1 18.75 22.95 20.81
CA MET A 1 19.43 22.97 19.49
C MET A 1 19.69 21.55 19.01
N GLU A 2 20.20 20.65 19.85
CA GLU A 2 20.42 19.22 19.52
C GLU A 2 19.25 18.51 18.81
N ILE A 3 18.03 18.57 19.35
CA ILE A 3 16.86 17.89 18.76
C ILE A 3 16.56 18.41 17.34
N LEU A 4 16.67 19.73 17.14
CA LEU A 4 16.42 20.35 15.84
C LEU A 4 17.48 19.94 14.82
N ILE A 5 18.75 19.93 15.23
CA ILE A 5 19.87 19.46 14.38
C ILE A 5 19.63 17.99 14.00
N LEU A 6 19.20 17.15 14.94
CA LEU A 6 18.88 15.74 14.70
C LEU A 6 17.70 15.60 13.71
N GLN A 7 16.60 16.32 13.90
CA GLN A 7 15.43 16.27 13.02
C GLN A 7 15.77 16.68 11.59
N ILE A 8 16.55 17.76 11.43
CA ILE A 8 17.00 18.23 10.11
C ILE A 8 17.95 17.20 9.49
N SER A 9 18.87 16.64 10.27
CA SER A 9 19.78 15.59 9.79
C SER A 9 19.01 14.36 9.31
N LEU A 10 18.04 13.89 10.08
CA LEU A 10 17.16 12.78 9.68
C LEU A 10 16.33 13.12 8.45
N PHE A 11 15.80 14.34 8.36
CA PHE A 11 15.04 14.79 7.19
C PHE A 11 15.89 14.76 5.92
N VAL A 12 17.10 15.32 5.97
CA VAL A 12 18.02 15.35 4.83
C VAL A 12 18.41 13.92 4.41
N LEU A 13 18.80 13.07 5.37
CA LEU A 13 19.15 11.67 5.09
C LEU A 13 17.97 10.87 4.51
N ALA A 14 16.75 11.08 5.00
CA ALA A 14 15.55 10.46 4.49
C ALA A 14 15.23 10.89 3.05
N VAL A 15 15.47 12.16 2.69
CA VAL A 15 15.32 12.65 1.32
C VAL A 15 16.32 11.99 0.38
N PHE A 16 17.60 11.92 0.77
CA PHE A 16 18.63 11.21 -0.02
C PHE A 16 18.25 9.73 -0.23
N LEU A 17 17.81 9.06 0.84
CA LEU A 17 17.34 7.68 0.76
C LEU A 17 16.14 7.53 -0.18
N GLY A 18 15.16 8.44 -0.10
CA GLY A 18 13.97 8.44 -0.95
C GLY A 18 14.31 8.52 -2.44
N VAL A 19 15.23 9.43 -2.82
CA VAL A 19 15.70 9.55 -4.21
C VAL A 19 16.37 8.26 -4.68
N GLU A 20 17.30 7.73 -3.90
CA GLU A 20 18.07 6.52 -4.24
C GLU A 20 17.19 5.26 -4.36
N LEU A 21 16.11 5.19 -3.57
CA LEU A 21 15.16 4.09 -3.65
C LEU A 21 14.28 4.19 -4.91
N ILE A 22 13.74 5.37 -5.22
CA ILE A 22 12.83 5.56 -6.35
C ILE A 22 13.55 5.35 -7.70
N THR A 23 14.80 5.79 -7.82
CA THR A 23 15.59 5.64 -9.07
C THR A 23 15.88 4.18 -9.42
N LYS A 24 15.83 3.27 -8.46
CA LYS A 24 16.09 1.83 -8.64
C LYS A 24 14.85 0.99 -8.92
N VAL A 25 13.65 1.60 -8.95
CA VAL A 25 12.41 0.87 -9.22
C VAL A 25 12.25 0.63 -10.73
N PRO A 26 11.95 -0.61 -11.18
CA PRO A 26 11.73 -0.90 -12.59
C PRO A 26 10.47 -0.20 -13.12
N ALA A 27 10.46 0.10 -14.42
CA ALA A 27 9.39 0.89 -15.04
C ALA A 27 7.99 0.29 -14.89
N THR A 28 7.89 -1.04 -14.81
CA THR A 28 6.64 -1.78 -14.60
C THR A 28 5.98 -1.48 -13.25
N LEU A 29 6.74 -0.97 -12.27
CA LEU A 29 6.28 -0.67 -10.93
C LEU A 29 6.00 0.82 -10.69
N HIS A 30 6.21 1.74 -11.65
CA HIS A 30 5.95 3.17 -11.41
C HIS A 30 4.49 3.46 -11.02
N THR A 31 3.51 2.80 -11.64
CA THR A 31 2.10 3.00 -11.31
C THR A 31 1.73 2.40 -9.94
N PRO A 32 2.12 1.14 -9.62
CA PRO A 32 2.01 0.63 -8.26
C PRO A 32 2.74 1.48 -7.20
N LEU A 33 3.92 2.01 -7.53
CA LEU A 33 4.73 2.86 -6.65
C LEU A 33 4.05 4.20 -6.39
N MET A 34 3.46 4.81 -7.42
CA MET A 34 2.67 6.05 -7.29
C MET A 34 1.44 5.83 -6.40
N SER A 35 0.75 4.69 -6.53
CA SER A 35 -0.33 4.32 -5.60
C SER A 35 0.20 4.06 -4.18
N GLY A 36 1.34 3.38 -4.06
CA GLY A 36 1.98 3.06 -2.79
C GLY A 36 2.42 4.29 -2.01
N SER A 37 3.00 5.30 -2.68
CA SER A 37 3.38 6.57 -2.02
C SER A 37 2.17 7.33 -1.49
N ASN A 38 1.02 7.25 -2.17
CA ASN A 38 -0.25 7.78 -1.66
C ASN A 38 -0.79 6.99 -0.45
N ALA A 39 -0.50 5.68 -0.33
CA ALA A 39 -0.83 4.92 0.88
C ALA A 39 0.08 5.31 2.06
N ILE A 40 1.36 5.59 1.79
CA ILE A 40 2.35 5.99 2.80
C ILE A 40 2.06 7.39 3.36
N SER A 41 1.54 8.32 2.56
CA SER A 41 1.11 9.65 3.04
C SER A 41 -0.02 9.58 4.08
N GLY A 42 -0.67 8.41 4.21
CA GLY A 42 -1.60 8.09 5.27
C GLY A 42 -1.03 8.17 6.70
N ILE A 43 0.29 8.36 6.87
CA ILE A 43 0.92 8.72 8.15
C ILE A 43 0.28 9.97 8.80
N THR A 44 -0.38 10.81 8.00
CA THR A 44 -1.26 11.91 8.47
C THR A 44 -2.28 11.48 9.52
N LEU A 45 -2.69 10.20 9.55
CA LEU A 45 -3.56 9.64 10.58
C LEU A 45 -2.99 9.80 12.00
N VAL A 46 -1.68 9.68 12.18
CA VAL A 46 -1.03 9.89 13.48
C VAL A 46 -1.22 11.34 13.94
N GLY A 47 -1.01 12.30 13.03
CA GLY A 47 -1.25 13.71 13.31
C GLY A 47 -2.72 14.01 13.62
N ALA A 48 -3.65 13.38 12.89
CA ALA A 48 -5.08 13.54 13.12
C ALA A 48 -5.52 13.02 14.49
N LEU A 49 -5.00 11.86 14.93
CA LEU A 49 -5.28 11.31 16.25
C LEU A 49 -4.74 12.20 17.39
N LEU A 50 -3.51 12.70 17.23
CA LEU A 50 -2.92 13.64 18.20
C LEU A 50 -3.74 14.94 18.28
N ALA A 51 -4.17 15.48 17.13
CA ALA A 51 -4.99 16.68 17.08
C ALA A 51 -6.39 16.48 17.67
N ALA A 52 -7.02 15.34 17.41
CA ALA A 52 -8.33 15.00 17.98
C ALA A 52 -8.28 14.83 19.50
N GLY A 53 -7.15 14.33 20.04
CA GLY A 53 -6.94 14.14 21.48
C GLY A 53 -6.49 15.40 22.25
N ALA A 54 -6.24 16.53 21.58
CA ALA A 54 -5.70 17.75 22.21
C ALA A 54 -6.79 18.69 22.79
N GLY A 55 -8.06 18.28 22.77
CA GLY A 55 -9.22 19.14 23.02
C GLY A 55 -9.62 19.30 24.49
N ASP A 56 -8.73 19.75 25.37
CA ASP A 56 -9.05 19.96 26.80
C ASP A 56 -9.57 21.39 27.12
N GLY A 57 -9.68 22.29 26.14
CA GLY A 57 -10.12 23.67 26.40
C GLY A 57 -10.71 24.45 25.23
N ASN A 58 -10.86 23.83 24.06
CA ASN A 58 -11.36 24.50 22.86
C ASN A 58 -12.80 24.08 22.61
N GLY A 59 -13.67 25.04 22.25
CA GLY A 59 -15.07 24.78 21.94
C GLY A 59 -15.30 23.74 20.83
N LEU A 60 -16.58 23.52 20.47
CA LEU A 60 -17.07 22.43 19.61
C LEU A 60 -16.28 22.16 18.30
N TRP A 61 -15.52 23.14 17.79
CA TRP A 61 -14.74 23.04 16.56
C TRP A 61 -13.59 22.02 16.58
N VAL A 62 -12.85 21.91 17.69
CA VAL A 62 -11.70 20.98 17.76
C VAL A 62 -12.12 19.51 17.63
N PRO A 63 -13.11 19.00 18.40
CA PRO A 63 -13.53 17.61 18.23
C PRO A 63 -14.18 17.34 16.87
N VAL A 64 -14.91 18.31 16.30
CA VAL A 64 -15.51 18.17 14.96
C VAL A 64 -14.43 18.08 13.87
N LEU A 65 -13.46 18.99 13.88
CA LEU A 65 -12.35 18.97 12.92
C LEU A 65 -11.44 17.75 13.13
N GLY A 66 -11.24 17.32 14.38
CA GLY A 66 -10.52 16.10 14.71
C GLY A 66 -11.20 14.85 14.14
N MET A 67 -12.52 14.74 14.30
CA MET A 67 -13.31 13.64 13.72
C MET A 67 -13.20 13.62 12.19
N ILE A 68 -13.32 14.78 11.53
CA ILE A 68 -13.16 14.89 10.07
C ILE A 68 -11.74 14.49 9.65
N ALA A 69 -10.71 15.00 10.34
CA ALA A 69 -9.32 14.70 10.04
C ALA A 69 -9.01 13.21 10.15
N VAL A 70 -9.46 12.54 11.21
CA VAL A 70 -9.28 11.09 11.40
C VAL A 70 -10.01 10.29 10.31
N THR A 71 -11.23 10.70 9.96
CA THR A 71 -12.02 10.03 8.92
C THR A 71 -11.31 10.12 7.56
N LEU A 72 -10.89 11.32 7.16
CA LEU A 72 -10.19 11.54 5.89
C LEU A 72 -8.84 10.82 5.84
N ALA A 73 -8.06 10.87 6.92
CA ALA A 73 -6.78 10.17 7.00
C ALA A 73 -6.97 8.64 6.93
N THR A 74 -8.03 8.11 7.55
CA THR A 74 -8.37 6.68 7.47
C THR A 74 -8.74 6.27 6.04
N ILE A 75 -9.53 7.10 5.34
CA ILE A 75 -9.87 6.86 3.93
C ILE A 75 -8.60 6.83 3.06
N ASN A 76 -7.66 7.75 3.30
CA ASN A 76 -6.39 7.79 2.57
C ASN A 76 -5.56 6.52 2.78
N VAL A 77 -5.37 6.09 4.05
CA VAL A 77 -4.64 4.86 4.39
C VAL A 77 -5.33 3.64 3.75
N VAL A 78 -6.61 3.43 4.06
CA VAL A 78 -7.33 2.22 3.64
C VAL A 78 -7.47 2.18 2.11
N GLY A 79 -7.88 3.28 1.48
CA GLY A 79 -7.99 3.38 0.03
C GLY A 79 -6.65 3.18 -0.67
N GLY A 80 -5.60 3.82 -0.18
CA GLY A 80 -4.25 3.70 -0.72
C GLY A 80 -3.73 2.26 -0.70
N PHE A 81 -3.83 1.57 0.44
CA PHE A 81 -3.36 0.19 0.57
C PHE A 81 -4.21 -0.81 -0.22
N LEU A 82 -5.53 -0.62 -0.30
CA LEU A 82 -6.42 -1.49 -1.10
C LEU A 82 -6.11 -1.40 -2.60
N VAL A 83 -5.96 -0.18 -3.12
CA VAL A 83 -5.64 0.05 -4.55
C VAL A 83 -4.24 -0.51 -4.87
N THR A 84 -3.26 -0.22 -4.01
CA THR A 84 -1.89 -0.71 -4.18
C THR A 84 -1.84 -2.24 -4.17
N ASN A 85 -2.56 -2.90 -3.25
CA ASN A 85 -2.65 -4.36 -3.22
C ASN A 85 -3.29 -4.93 -4.49
N ARG A 86 -4.37 -4.31 -4.99
CA ARG A 86 -5.01 -4.72 -6.26
C ARG A 86 -4.02 -4.61 -7.43
N MET A 87 -3.23 -3.55 -7.47
CA MET A 87 -2.18 -3.38 -8.49
C MET A 87 -1.10 -4.44 -8.34
N LEU A 88 -0.58 -4.70 -7.13
CA LEU A 88 0.51 -5.65 -6.93
C LEU A 88 0.09 -7.12 -7.18
N ARG A 89 -1.19 -7.45 -7.03
CA ARG A 89 -1.73 -8.79 -7.36
C ARG A 89 -1.52 -9.19 -8.81
N MET A 90 -1.36 -8.26 -9.75
CA MET A 90 -1.11 -8.58 -11.16
C MET A 90 0.31 -9.09 -11.44
N PHE A 91 1.23 -8.93 -10.49
CA PHE A 91 2.59 -9.48 -10.57
C PHE A 91 2.72 -10.86 -9.92
N GLN A 92 1.65 -11.39 -9.32
CA GLN A 92 1.67 -12.73 -8.74
C GLN A 92 1.62 -13.78 -9.87
N PRO A 93 2.53 -14.77 -9.87
CA PRO A 93 2.49 -15.83 -10.86
C PRO A 93 1.14 -16.56 -10.76
N ARG A 94 0.47 -16.70 -11.91
CA ARG A 94 -0.81 -17.41 -11.99
C ARG A 94 -0.59 -18.85 -11.52
N LYS A 95 -1.29 -19.29 -10.46
CA LYS A 95 -1.32 -20.70 -10.08
C LYS A 95 -1.86 -21.48 -11.28
N VAL A 96 -1.01 -22.23 -11.96
CA VAL A 96 -1.42 -23.12 -13.04
C VAL A 96 -2.23 -24.23 -12.38
N SER A 97 -3.55 -24.19 -12.48
CA SER A 97 -4.37 -25.36 -12.19
C SER A 97 -4.10 -26.38 -13.28
N THR A 98 -3.29 -27.39 -12.96
CA THR A 98 -3.07 -28.55 -13.83
C THR A 98 -4.43 -29.08 -14.27
N PRO A 99 -4.71 -29.22 -15.57
CA PRO A 99 -5.93 -29.90 -16.00
C PRO A 99 -5.83 -31.34 -15.51
N THR A 100 -6.77 -31.76 -14.66
CA THR A 100 -6.92 -33.18 -14.28
C THR A 100 -7.12 -33.98 -15.56
N THR A 101 -6.07 -34.66 -16.01
CA THR A 101 -6.13 -35.62 -17.10
C THR A 101 -7.03 -36.76 -16.64
N ALA A 102 -8.26 -36.80 -17.14
CA ALA A 102 -9.13 -37.96 -17.00
C ALA A 102 -8.49 -39.13 -17.75
N LYS A 103 -7.98 -40.11 -16.99
CA LYS A 103 -7.55 -41.42 -17.49
C LYS A 103 -8.78 -42.30 -17.76
N GLY A 104 -8.77 -43.00 -18.89
CA GLY A 104 -9.58 -44.19 -19.17
C GLY A 104 -10.16 -44.14 -20.58
N GLY A 105 -9.91 -45.07 -21.50
CA GLY A 105 -9.12 -46.29 -21.47
C GLY A 105 -8.88 -46.72 -22.92
N VAL A 106 -7.75 -47.37 -23.16
CA VAL A 106 -7.42 -48.00 -24.44
C VAL A 106 -8.14 -49.34 -24.46
N SER A 107 -9.18 -49.48 -25.29
CA SER A 107 -9.65 -50.80 -25.70
C SER A 107 -9.08 -51.11 -27.07
N HIS A 108 -8.23 -52.14 -27.11
CA HIS A 108 -7.82 -52.88 -28.28
C HIS A 108 -9.00 -53.10 -29.24
N GLU A 109 -8.83 -52.73 -30.51
CA GLU A 109 -9.64 -53.27 -31.59
C GLU A 109 -8.72 -54.09 -32.49
N SER A 110 -8.88 -55.40 -32.37
CA SER A 110 -8.25 -56.43 -33.19
C SER A 110 -8.77 -56.36 -34.63
N VAL A 111 -7.83 -56.43 -35.58
CA VAL A 111 -8.03 -56.74 -37.00
C VAL A 111 -8.99 -57.92 -37.19
N PRO A 112 -9.90 -57.86 -38.18
CA PRO A 112 -9.92 -58.91 -39.19
C PRO A 112 -10.22 -58.41 -40.62
N GLY A 113 -9.59 -59.04 -41.62
CA GLY A 113 -10.04 -59.06 -43.02
C GLY A 113 -9.03 -58.55 -44.02
#